data_AF-A8XVE8-F1
#
_entry.id   AF-A8XVE8-F1
#
_cell.length_a   1.000
_cell.length_b   1.000
_cell.length_c   1.000
_cell.angle_alpha   90.00
_cell.angle_beta   90.00
_cell.angle_gamma   90.00
#
_symmetry.space_group_name_H-M   'P 1'
#
loop_
_entity.id
_entity.type
_entity.pdbx_description
1 polymer ?
#
loop_
_entity_poly.entity_id
_entity_poly.type
_entity_poly.pdbx_seq_one_letter_code
_entity_poly.pdbx_strand_id
1 'polypeptide(L)'
;MNRIITLLTIFGLIGWLEASFSNSQIKEAAQKCCTPNRYECCMDMIKFGTPIKCGYERDLKIPALVYNCMQQELFAQEPEKRMNLDDSVCCTVFGQDLNDPNRRCESICKTTMQSPSLDAATKLQKIKDCTLSENVLYQCFTKCQMLRRQDIKIEVLHFNEYCNTTYLQKRPIH
;
A
#
# COMPACT_ATOMS: atom_id res chain seq x y z
N MET A 1 56.04 5.01 4.26
CA MET A 1 55.26 5.50 3.10
C MET A 1 53.99 4.67 3.00
N ASN A 2 52.85 5.35 3.02
CA ASN A 2 51.50 4.86 3.25
C ASN A 2 51.04 3.72 2.33
N ARG A 3 50.35 2.73 2.90
CA ARG A 3 49.30 1.97 2.22
C ARG A 3 48.02 2.09 3.02
N ILE A 4 47.29 3.17 2.74
CA ILE A 4 45.96 3.44 3.28
C ILE A 4 44.95 2.62 2.48
N ILE A 5 44.39 1.63 3.16
CA ILE A 5 42.99 1.18 3.19
C ILE A 5 42.07 1.80 2.13
N THR A 6 41.48 0.96 1.28
CA THR A 6 40.18 1.27 0.66
C THR A 6 39.35 -0.01 0.60
N LEU A 7 38.82 -0.41 1.76
CA LEU A 7 37.71 -1.35 1.87
C LEU A 7 36.44 -0.57 1.51
N LEU A 8 35.99 -0.72 0.27
CA LEU A 8 34.66 -0.30 -0.18
C LEU A 8 33.62 -1.20 0.48
N THR A 9 33.15 -0.80 1.67
CA THR A 9 31.93 -1.34 2.27
C THR A 9 30.73 -0.86 1.46
N ILE A 10 30.38 -1.59 0.40
CA ILE A 10 29.08 -1.50 -0.24
C ILE A 10 28.10 -2.26 0.67
N PHE A 11 27.76 -1.66 1.81
CA PHE A 11 26.51 -2.00 2.46
C PHE A 11 25.41 -1.38 1.59
N GLY A 12 24.80 -2.22 0.76
CA GLY A 12 23.54 -1.91 0.10
C GLY A 12 22.50 -1.61 1.16
N LEU A 13 22.34 -0.32 1.48
CA LEU A 13 21.19 0.23 2.16
C LEU A 13 20.01 0.15 1.19
N ILE A 14 19.49 -1.06 0.97
CA ILE A 14 18.06 -1.20 0.69
C ILE A 14 17.39 -0.97 2.04
N GLY A 15 17.36 0.30 2.45
CA GLY A 15 16.52 0.75 3.54
C GLY A 15 15.09 0.52 3.08
N TRP A 16 14.51 -0.59 3.53
CA TRP A 16 13.07 -0.67 3.64
C TRP A 16 12.69 0.58 4.42
N LEU A 17 11.91 1.49 3.81
CA LEU A 17 11.28 2.59 4.53
C LEU A 17 10.37 1.94 5.57
N GLU A 18 10.95 1.60 6.73
CA GLU A 18 10.24 1.27 7.94
C GLU A 18 9.42 2.50 8.32
N ALA A 19 8.19 2.28 8.75
CA ALA A 19 7.31 3.36 9.16
C ALA A 19 8.04 4.22 10.21
N SER A 20 8.32 5.49 9.90
CA SER A 20 9.21 6.35 10.70
C SER A 20 8.49 6.92 11.93
N PHE A 21 7.72 6.10 12.64
CA PHE A 21 7.00 6.49 13.85
C PHE A 21 7.86 6.23 15.07
N SER A 22 7.81 7.14 16.04
CA SER A 22 8.43 6.90 17.33
C SER A 22 7.72 5.75 18.06
N ASN A 23 8.43 5.07 18.96
CA ASN A 23 7.82 4.03 19.79
C ASN A 23 6.60 4.53 20.58
N SER A 24 6.58 5.81 21.00
CA SER A 24 5.41 6.37 21.70
C SER A 24 4.20 6.51 20.79
N GLN A 25 4.38 6.98 19.54
CA GLN A 25 3.30 7.09 18.55
C GLN A 25 2.72 5.71 18.23
N ILE A 26 3.57 4.70 18.06
CA ILE A 26 3.15 3.31 17.78
C ILE A 26 2.29 2.78 18.94
N LYS A 27 2.74 2.95 20.19
CA LYS A 27 2.01 2.53 21.38
C LYS A 27 0.66 3.23 21.49
N GLU A 28 0.63 4.55 21.31
CA GLU A 28 -0.59 5.34 21.40
C GLU A 28 -1.63 4.92 20.34
N ALA A 29 -1.21 4.78 19.08
CA ALA A 29 -2.09 4.32 18.01
C ALA A 29 -2.61 2.89 18.28
N ALA A 30 -1.74 1.96 18.70
CA ALA A 30 -2.15 0.60 19.05
C ALA A 30 -3.14 0.58 20.23
N GLN A 31 -2.92 1.42 21.25
CA GLN A 31 -3.79 1.50 22.42
C GLN A 31 -5.18 2.08 22.10
N LYS A 32 -5.26 3.07 21.21
CA LYS A 32 -6.54 3.68 20.81
C LYS A 32 -7.32 2.83 19.80
N CYS A 33 -6.62 2.19 18.88
CA CYS A 33 -7.26 1.56 17.71
C CYS A 33 -7.45 0.04 17.83
N CYS A 34 -6.84 -0.61 18.81
CA CYS A 34 -6.94 -2.06 18.97
C CYS A 34 -7.54 -2.48 20.30
N THR A 35 -8.18 -3.65 20.29
CA THR A 35 -8.62 -4.29 21.53
C THR A 35 -7.41 -4.67 22.39
N PRO A 36 -7.51 -4.66 23.73
CA PRO A 36 -6.37 -4.91 24.61
C PRO A 36 -5.63 -6.23 24.33
N ASN A 37 -6.38 -7.28 23.99
CA ASN A 37 -5.82 -8.61 23.65
C ASN A 37 -5.10 -8.69 22.28
N ARG A 38 -5.12 -7.62 21.48
CA ARG A 38 -4.47 -7.53 20.16
C ARG A 38 -3.41 -6.43 20.10
N TYR A 39 -3.16 -5.75 21.22
CA TYR A 39 -2.27 -4.60 21.31
C TYR A 39 -0.86 -4.86 20.75
N GLU A 40 -0.19 -5.93 21.21
CA GLU A 40 1.17 -6.27 20.75
C GLU A 40 1.21 -6.58 19.25
N CYS A 41 0.23 -7.33 18.73
CA CYS A 41 0.13 -7.59 17.30
C CYS A 41 -0.04 -6.29 16.49
N CYS A 42 -0.85 -5.35 16.98
CA CYS A 42 -1.02 -4.06 16.34
C CYS A 42 0.27 -3.23 16.35
N MET A 43 1.04 -3.25 17.45
CA MET A 43 2.34 -2.59 17.50
C MET A 43 3.30 -3.14 16.45
N ASP A 44 3.41 -4.47 16.35
CA ASP A 44 4.30 -5.11 15.37
C ASP A 44 3.84 -4.84 13.94
N MET A 45 2.54 -4.91 13.69
CA MET A 45 1.96 -4.57 12.40
C MET A 45 2.31 -3.13 11.97
N ILE A 46 2.21 -2.16 12.89
CA ILE A 46 2.59 -0.77 12.64
C ILE A 46 4.09 -0.67 12.31
N LYS A 47 4.96 -1.25 13.14
CA LYS A 47 6.42 -1.24 12.96
C LYS A 47 6.83 -1.82 11.60
N PHE A 48 6.28 -2.97 11.24
CA PHE A 48 6.66 -3.70 10.03
C PHE A 48 5.90 -3.24 8.78
N GLY A 49 4.97 -2.28 8.88
CA GLY A 49 4.25 -1.79 7.71
C GLY A 49 3.33 -2.84 7.07
N THR A 50 2.77 -3.75 7.88
CA THR A 50 1.98 -4.89 7.35
C THR A 50 0.47 -4.62 7.37
N PRO A 51 -0.33 -5.37 6.57
CA PRO A 51 -1.78 -5.26 6.58
C PRO A 51 -2.41 -5.68 7.92
N ILE A 52 -3.65 -5.24 8.17
CA ILE A 52 -4.44 -5.69 9.33
C ILE A 52 -4.62 -7.21 9.31
N LYS A 53 -3.98 -7.91 10.26
CA LYS A 53 -4.02 -9.39 10.39
C LYS A 53 -4.18 -9.96 11.81
N CYS A 54 -4.51 -9.11 12.80
CA CYS A 54 -4.49 -9.46 14.22
C CYS A 54 -5.71 -10.29 14.71
N GLY A 55 -6.23 -11.21 13.90
CA GLY A 55 -7.42 -11.99 14.23
C GLY A 55 -8.71 -11.17 14.15
N TYR A 56 -8.70 -10.06 13.41
CA TYR A 56 -9.88 -9.23 13.13
C TYR A 56 -10.69 -9.73 11.93
N GLU A 57 -10.15 -10.67 11.15
CA GLU A 57 -10.69 -11.16 9.89
C GLU A 57 -12.02 -11.92 10.03
N ARG A 58 -12.39 -12.31 11.26
CA ARG A 58 -13.67 -12.95 11.55
C ARG A 58 -14.87 -12.03 11.33
N ASP A 59 -14.67 -10.71 11.45
CA ASP A 59 -15.69 -9.70 11.16
C ASP A 59 -15.16 -8.79 10.05
N LEU A 60 -15.86 -8.76 8.92
CA LEU A 60 -15.44 -8.02 7.73
C LEU A 60 -15.37 -6.50 7.95
N LYS A 61 -16.05 -5.96 8.97
CA LYS A 61 -16.09 -4.52 9.25
C LYS A 61 -14.94 -4.05 10.13
N ILE A 62 -14.46 -4.91 11.05
CA ILE A 62 -13.47 -4.49 12.04
C ILE A 62 -12.13 -4.08 11.41
N PRO A 63 -11.56 -4.82 10.43
CA PRO A 63 -10.31 -4.41 9.80
C PRO A 63 -10.35 -3.00 9.22
N ALA A 64 -11.48 -2.60 8.62
CA ALA A 64 -11.66 -1.25 8.08
C ALA A 64 -11.70 -0.17 9.19
N LEU A 65 -12.38 -0.44 10.30
CA LEU A 65 -12.40 0.46 11.45
C LEU A 65 -11.02 0.65 12.06
N VAL A 66 -10.27 -0.45 12.24
CA VAL A 66 -8.91 -0.43 12.78
C VAL A 66 -7.97 0.32 11.84
N TYR A 67 -8.04 0.05 10.53
CA TYR A 67 -7.25 0.76 9.53
C TYR A 67 -7.50 2.27 9.58
N ASN A 68 -8.77 2.69 9.57
CA ASN A 68 -9.14 4.10 9.55
C ASN A 68 -8.69 4.82 10.83
N CYS A 69 -8.89 4.19 11.99
CA CYS A 69 -8.38 4.71 13.26
C CYS A 69 -6.86 4.89 13.22
N MET A 70 -6.11 3.87 12.78
CA MET A 70 -4.66 3.96 12.75
C MET A 70 -4.14 5.02 11.80
N GLN A 71 -4.73 5.17 10.62
CA GLN A 71 -4.38 6.24 9.70
C GLN A 71 -4.66 7.63 10.30
N GLN A 72 -5.74 7.77 11.08
CA GLN A 72 -6.04 9.02 11.79
C GLN A 72 -5.04 9.32 12.90
N GLU A 73 -4.67 8.32 13.71
CA GLU A 73 -3.74 8.50 14.83
C GLU A 73 -2.29 8.69 14.37
N LEU A 74 -1.81 7.84 13.45
CA LEU A 74 -0.42 7.87 13.00
C LEU A 74 -0.10 9.11 12.15
N PHE A 75 -1.07 9.57 11.36
CA PHE A 75 -0.95 10.75 10.52
C PHE A 75 -1.85 11.89 11.00
N ALA A 76 -2.02 12.05 12.31
CA ALA A 76 -2.88 13.08 12.91
C ALA A 76 -2.50 14.49 12.43
N GLN A 77 -1.21 14.78 12.36
CA GLN A 77 -0.65 16.09 11.98
C GLN A 77 -0.41 16.26 10.48
N GLU A 78 -0.51 15.18 9.70
CA GLU A 78 -0.17 15.15 8.27
C GLU A 78 -1.30 14.42 7.50
N PRO A 79 -2.53 14.98 7.47
CA PRO A 79 -3.69 14.30 6.88
C PRO A 79 -3.53 13.98 5.40
N GLU A 80 -2.71 14.72 4.67
CA GLU A 80 -2.33 14.47 3.27
C GLU A 80 -1.52 13.18 3.07
N LYS A 81 -0.87 12.66 4.13
CA LYS A 81 -0.20 11.35 4.11
C LYS A 81 -1.17 10.18 4.24
N ARG A 82 -2.45 10.44 4.54
CA ARG A 82 -3.46 9.38 4.67
C ARG A 82 -3.92 8.88 3.31
N MET A 83 -4.39 7.64 3.29
CA MET A 83 -4.98 7.02 2.11
C MET A 83 -6.25 6.26 2.48
N ASN A 84 -7.32 6.43 1.72
CA ASN A 84 -8.59 5.75 1.97
C ASN A 84 -8.44 4.24 1.69
N LEU A 85 -8.86 3.40 2.63
CA LEU A 85 -8.81 1.94 2.48
C LEU A 85 -9.56 1.46 1.26
N ASP A 86 -10.71 2.08 1.00
CA ASP A 86 -11.62 1.64 -0.04
C ASP A 86 -11.01 1.85 -1.45
N ASP A 87 -9.96 2.69 -1.58
CA ASP A 87 -9.19 2.82 -2.83
C ASP A 87 -8.44 1.53 -3.18
N SER A 88 -8.33 0.57 -2.26
CA SER A 88 -7.78 -0.76 -2.54
C SER A 88 -8.56 -1.54 -3.60
N VAL A 89 -9.83 -1.21 -3.84
CA VAL A 89 -10.63 -1.79 -4.94
C VAL A 89 -10.00 -1.47 -6.29
N CYS A 90 -9.38 -0.29 -6.43
CA CYS A 90 -8.70 0.11 -7.66
C CYS A 90 -7.51 -0.79 -8.02
N CYS A 91 -6.95 -1.56 -7.08
CA CYS A 91 -5.85 -2.48 -7.34
C CYS A 91 -6.21 -3.61 -8.33
N THR A 92 -7.50 -3.90 -8.49
CA THR A 92 -8.00 -4.93 -9.44
C THR A 92 -7.59 -4.67 -10.89
N VAL A 93 -7.30 -3.41 -11.24
CA VAL A 93 -6.74 -2.97 -12.52
C VAL A 93 -5.48 -3.75 -12.91
N PHE A 94 -4.63 -4.09 -11.93
CA PHE A 94 -3.35 -4.76 -12.16
C PHE A 94 -3.53 -6.25 -12.47
N GLY A 95 -4.69 -6.84 -12.13
CA GLY A 95 -5.02 -8.20 -12.52
C GLY A 95 -5.27 -8.38 -14.02
N GLN A 96 -5.31 -7.28 -14.78
CA GLN A 96 -5.47 -7.30 -16.24
C GLN A 96 -4.12 -7.39 -16.98
N ASP A 97 -2.98 -7.33 -16.28
CA ASP A 97 -1.66 -7.43 -16.93
C ASP A 97 -1.36 -8.86 -17.38
N LEU A 98 -1.39 -9.10 -18.70
CA LEU A 98 -1.06 -10.39 -19.28
C LEU A 98 0.42 -10.80 -19.11
N ASN A 99 1.29 -9.87 -18.70
CA ASN A 99 2.69 -10.13 -18.40
C ASN A 99 2.92 -10.46 -16.91
N ASP A 100 1.89 -10.37 -16.06
CA ASP A 100 1.92 -10.75 -14.65
C ASP A 100 0.87 -11.86 -14.37
N PRO A 101 1.08 -13.09 -14.90
CA PRO A 101 0.11 -14.18 -14.76
C PRO A 101 -0.13 -14.60 -13.30
N ASN A 102 0.80 -14.28 -12.41
CA ASN A 102 0.70 -14.55 -10.98
C ASN A 102 -0.02 -13.44 -10.21
N ARG A 103 -0.45 -12.37 -10.89
CA ARG A 103 -1.12 -11.19 -10.30
C ARG A 103 -0.33 -10.61 -9.13
N ARG A 104 1.00 -10.65 -9.24
CA ARG A 104 1.93 -10.18 -8.22
C ARG A 104 1.69 -8.71 -7.90
N CYS A 105 1.52 -7.84 -8.90
CA CYS A 105 1.36 -6.42 -8.68
C CYS A 105 0.00 -6.07 -8.08
N GLU A 106 -1.07 -6.78 -8.45
CA GLU A 106 -2.37 -6.64 -7.76
C GLU A 106 -2.26 -7.02 -6.28
N SER A 107 -1.58 -8.12 -5.96
CA SER A 107 -1.37 -8.55 -4.58
C SER A 107 -0.54 -7.54 -3.77
N ILE A 108 0.56 -7.03 -4.36
CA ILE A 108 1.36 -5.96 -3.77
C ILE A 108 0.52 -4.71 -3.54
N CYS A 109 -0.31 -4.32 -4.50
CA CYS A 109 -1.19 -3.17 -4.36
C CYS A 109 -2.19 -3.36 -3.21
N LYS A 110 -2.93 -4.48 -3.17
CA LYS A 110 -3.92 -4.72 -2.12
C LYS A 110 -3.28 -4.72 -0.73
N THR A 111 -2.17 -5.44 -0.57
CA THR A 111 -1.46 -5.50 0.71
C THR A 111 -0.93 -4.13 1.13
N THR A 112 -0.29 -3.41 0.20
CA THR A 112 0.23 -2.06 0.45
C THR A 112 -0.88 -1.08 0.84
N MET A 113 -2.02 -1.11 0.13
CA MET A 113 -3.17 -0.26 0.44
C MET A 113 -3.76 -0.57 1.81
N GLN A 114 -3.77 -1.83 2.23
CA GLN A 114 -4.28 -2.30 3.52
C GLN A 114 -3.33 -2.10 4.70
N SER A 115 -2.08 -1.68 4.47
CA SER A 115 -1.12 -1.36 5.55
C SER A 115 -1.36 0.04 6.10
N PRO A 116 -1.85 0.21 7.35
CA PRO A 116 -2.25 1.53 7.87
C PRO A 116 -1.07 2.41 8.31
N SER A 117 0.13 1.86 8.49
CA SER A 117 1.31 2.63 8.88
C SER A 117 2.16 3.10 7.70
N LEU A 118 1.80 2.72 6.47
CA LEU A 118 2.42 3.29 5.27
C LEU A 118 1.71 4.60 4.92
N ASP A 119 2.49 5.64 4.64
CA ASP A 119 1.97 6.89 4.09
C ASP A 119 1.58 6.74 2.61
N ALA A 120 0.77 7.67 2.12
CA ALA A 120 0.29 7.68 0.74
C ALA A 120 1.42 7.65 -0.30
N ALA A 121 2.51 8.39 -0.11
CA ALA A 121 3.61 8.43 -1.07
C ALA A 121 4.34 7.09 -1.14
N THR A 122 4.63 6.49 0.01
CA THR A 122 5.24 5.16 0.14
C THR A 122 4.35 4.08 -0.49
N LYS A 123 3.03 4.17 -0.29
CA LYS A 123 2.08 3.25 -0.92
C LYS A 123 2.11 3.35 -2.45
N LEU A 124 1.99 4.57 -2.96
CA LEU A 124 2.00 4.84 -4.40
C LEU A 124 3.31 4.41 -5.05
N GLN A 125 4.45 4.66 -4.40
CA GLN A 125 5.75 4.24 -4.91
C GLN A 125 5.86 2.72 -5.00
N LYS A 126 5.52 1.98 -3.94
CA LYS A 126 5.53 0.49 -3.95
C LYS A 126 4.63 -0.08 -5.04
N ILE A 127 3.47 0.53 -5.27
CA ILE A 127 2.54 0.12 -6.34
C ILE A 127 3.16 0.39 -7.71
N LYS A 128 3.70 1.59 -7.91
CA LYS A 128 4.37 1.96 -9.16
C LYS A 128 5.53 1.02 -9.49
N ASP A 129 6.34 0.66 -8.50
CA ASP A 129 7.51 -0.20 -8.66
C ASP A 129 7.15 -1.64 -9.09
N CYS A 130 5.94 -2.12 -8.79
CA CYS A 130 5.52 -3.45 -9.24
C CYS A 130 4.92 -3.48 -10.65
N THR A 131 4.61 -2.33 -11.25
CA THR A 131 3.95 -2.28 -12.56
C THR A 131 4.96 -2.53 -13.68
N LEU A 132 4.78 -3.67 -14.38
CA LEU A 132 5.66 -4.08 -15.49
C LEU A 132 5.28 -3.39 -16.82
N SER A 133 3.98 -3.19 -17.03
CA SER A 133 3.42 -2.44 -18.15
C SER A 133 3.55 -0.93 -17.90
N GLU A 134 4.36 -0.26 -18.74
CA GLU A 134 4.61 1.18 -18.66
C GLU A 134 3.32 1.97 -18.46
N ASN A 135 3.20 2.56 -17.26
CA ASN A 135 2.41 3.74 -16.93
C ASN A 135 0.87 3.63 -17.09
N VAL A 136 0.32 2.81 -17.99
CA VAL A 136 -1.12 2.80 -18.30
C VAL A 136 -1.94 2.18 -17.17
N LEU A 137 -1.57 1.00 -16.66
CA LEU A 137 -2.30 0.38 -15.55
C LEU A 137 -2.18 1.22 -14.27
N TYR A 138 -1.04 1.88 -14.06
CA TYR A 138 -0.85 2.82 -12.97
C TYR A 138 -1.67 4.10 -13.13
N GLN A 139 -1.76 4.65 -14.34
CA GLN A 139 -2.67 5.77 -14.66
C GLN A 139 -4.13 5.38 -14.43
N CYS A 140 -4.50 4.16 -14.79
CA CYS A 140 -5.82 3.61 -14.56
C CYS A 140 -6.16 3.45 -13.09
N PHE A 141 -5.21 2.93 -12.30
CA PHE A 141 -5.30 2.91 -10.85
C PHE A 141 -5.54 4.33 -10.29
N THR A 142 -4.73 5.29 -10.73
CA THR A 142 -4.85 6.70 -10.30
C THR A 142 -6.19 7.30 -10.69
N LYS A 143 -6.67 7.05 -11.91
CA LYS A 143 -7.97 7.51 -12.40
C LYS A 143 -9.13 6.91 -11.60
N CYS A 144 -9.06 5.62 -11.27
CA CYS A 144 -10.02 4.97 -10.38
C CYS A 144 -10.09 5.69 -9.02
N GLN A 145 -8.94 6.00 -8.41
CA GLN A 145 -8.91 6.74 -7.14
C GLN A 145 -9.51 8.15 -7.29
N MET A 146 -9.25 8.83 -8.40
CA MET A 146 -9.83 10.15 -8.66
C MET A 146 -11.36 10.10 -8.78
N LEU A 147 -11.90 9.13 -9.53
CA LEU A 147 -13.33 8.94 -9.68
C LEU A 147 -14.00 8.62 -8.33
N ARG A 148 -13.35 7.82 -7.46
CA ARG A 148 -13.84 7.53 -6.10
C ARG A 148 -13.97 8.78 -5.24
N ARG A 149 -12.98 9.68 -5.34
CA ARG A 149 -13.00 10.97 -4.63
C ARG A 149 -14.08 11.91 -5.14
N GLN A 150 -14.68 11.62 -6.29
CA GLN A 150 -15.84 12.30 -6.86
C GLN A 150 -17.16 11.57 -6.52
N ASP A 151 -17.14 10.69 -5.51
CA ASP A 151 -18.29 9.89 -5.06
C ASP A 151 -18.88 8.95 -6.14
N ILE A 152 -18.09 8.61 -7.15
CA ILE A 152 -18.48 7.62 -8.16
C ILE A 152 -18.20 6.22 -7.60
N LYS A 153 -19.25 5.39 -7.54
CA LYS A 153 -19.16 3.98 -7.13
C LYS A 153 -18.44 3.17 -8.21
N ILE A 154 -17.11 3.01 -8.08
CA ILE A 154 -16.32 2.27 -9.10
C ILE A 154 -16.70 0.80 -9.16
N GLU A 155 -17.27 0.25 -8.09
CA GLU A 155 -17.78 -1.11 -8.05
C GLU A 155 -18.87 -1.36 -9.10
N VAL A 156 -19.52 -0.29 -9.63
CA VAL A 156 -20.51 -0.39 -10.71
C VAL A 156 -19.93 -0.13 -12.11
N LEU A 157 -18.68 0.33 -12.21
CA LEU A 157 -18.02 0.59 -13.49
C LEU A 157 -17.14 -0.59 -13.88
N HIS A 158 -17.28 -1.07 -15.11
CA HIS A 158 -16.30 -1.98 -15.68
C HIS A 158 -15.00 -1.24 -15.97
N PHE A 159 -13.87 -1.93 -15.83
CA PHE A 159 -12.53 -1.42 -16.14
C PHE A 159 -12.50 -0.63 -17.46
N ASN A 160 -13.13 -1.19 -18.49
CA ASN A 160 -13.15 -0.70 -19.86
C ASN A 160 -13.87 0.66 -20.00
N GLU A 161 -14.74 1.01 -19.04
CA GLU A 161 -15.52 2.24 -19.07
C GLU A 161 -14.69 3.47 -18.68
N TYR A 162 -13.62 3.27 -17.91
CA TYR A 162 -12.74 4.35 -17.48
C TYR A 162 -11.27 4.14 -17.85
N CYS A 163 -10.91 2.97 -18.36
CA CYS A 163 -9.57 2.63 -18.83
C CYS A 163 -9.56 2.17 -20.27
N ASN A 164 -8.70 2.80 -21.09
CA ASN A 164 -8.56 2.44 -22.50
C ASN A 164 -7.80 1.12 -22.64
N THR A 165 -8.43 0.12 -23.24
CA THR A 165 -8.02 -1.30 -23.24
C THR A 165 -6.94 -1.65 -24.27
N THR A 166 -6.57 -0.72 -25.16
CA THR A 166 -5.63 -0.98 -26.28
C THR A 166 -4.22 -1.41 -25.82
N TYR A 167 -3.87 -1.19 -24.55
CA TYR A 167 -2.54 -1.43 -23.97
C TYR A 167 -2.41 -2.74 -23.18
N LEU A 168 -3.45 -3.58 -23.15
CA LEU A 168 -3.42 -4.91 -22.54
C LEU A 168 -2.67 -5.95 -23.39
N GLN A 169 -2.02 -5.52 -24.48
CA GLN A 169 -1.32 -6.42 -25.38
C GLN A 169 -0.08 -7.02 -24.70
N LYS A 170 0.04 -8.34 -24.80
CA LYS A 170 1.22 -9.10 -24.40
C LYS A 170 2.45 -8.47 -25.09
N ARG A 171 3.42 -7.97 -24.33
CA ARG A 171 4.64 -7.43 -24.95
C ARG A 171 5.38 -8.60 -25.61
N PRO A 172 5.96 -8.43 -26.82
CA PRO A 172 6.90 -9.42 -27.32
C PRO A 172 8.05 -9.52 -26.32
N ILE A 173 8.30 -10.74 -25.83
CA ILE A 173 9.48 -11.04 -25.04
C ILE A 173 10.64 -10.93 -26.03
N HIS A 174 11.44 -9.86 -25.92
CA HIS A 174 12.69 -9.69 -26.65
C HIS A 174 13.83 -10.37 -25.91
#